data_AF-A0A351I3N8-F1
#
_entry.id   AF-A0A351I3N8-F1
#
_cell.length_a   1.000
_cell.length_b   1.000
_cell.length_c   1.000
_cell.angle_alpha   90.00
_cell.angle_beta   90.00
_cell.angle_gamma   90.00
#
_symmetry.space_group_name_H-M   'P 1'
#
loop_
_entity.id
_entity.type
_entity.pdbx_description
1 polymer ?
#
loop_
_entity_poly.entity_id
_entity_poly.type
_entity_poly.pdbx_seq_one_letter_code
_entity_poly.pdbx_strand_id
1 'polypeptide(L)'
;MRIAEVVFPIPLPKGYHYRVPQGMTVAPGQRVRASFGPRRTVGTVIAVFDGDPARPLKPLDSVVDALPALGAEGVACARWMSRRFGAAI
;
A
#
# COMPACT_ATOMS: atom_id res chain seq x y z
N MET A 1 -7.35 -2.43 -14.26
CA MET A 1 -7.19 -3.41 -13.16
C MET A 1 -7.15 -2.67 -11.83
N ARG A 2 -7.51 -3.32 -10.73
CA ARG A 2 -7.43 -2.72 -9.39
C ARG A 2 -5.99 -2.73 -8.89
N ILE A 3 -5.48 -1.57 -8.49
CA ILE A 3 -4.08 -1.34 -8.09
C ILE A 3 -4.07 -0.79 -6.65
N ALA A 4 -3.15 -1.30 -5.84
CA ALA A 4 -2.85 -0.77 -4.51
C ALA A 4 -1.46 -0.13 -4.51
N GLU A 5 -1.37 1.10 -3.99
CA GLU A 5 -0.11 1.74 -3.63
C GLU A 5 0.24 1.37 -2.19
N VAL A 6 1.37 0.69 -2.00
CA VAL A 6 1.81 0.16 -0.70
C VAL A 6 3.12 0.79 -0.29
N VAL A 7 3.21 1.20 0.97
CA VAL A 7 4.45 1.66 1.61
C VAL A 7 4.95 0.60 2.59
N PHE A 8 6.27 0.54 2.74
CA PHE A 8 6.93 -0.41 3.63
C PHE A 8 7.71 0.35 4.70
N PRO A 9 7.95 -0.24 5.88
CA PRO A 9 8.72 0.40 6.97
C PRO A 9 10.22 0.46 6.62
N ILE A 10 10.55 1.29 5.63
CA ILE A 10 11.88 1.52 5.08
C ILE A 10 12.05 3.04 4.84
N PRO A 11 13.28 3.58 4.85
CA PRO A 11 13.52 5.01 4.73
C PRO A 11 13.44 5.49 3.26
N LEU A 12 12.34 5.17 2.56
CA LEU A 12 12.10 5.60 1.18
C LEU A 12 10.76 6.32 1.08
N PRO A 13 10.73 7.58 0.62
CA PRO A 13 9.51 8.39 0.55
C PRO A 13 8.70 8.07 -0.72
N LYS A 14 8.44 6.78 -0.99
CA LYS A 14 7.67 6.36 -2.17
C LYS A 14 6.83 5.12 -1.90
N GLY A 15 5.63 5.10 -2.51
CA GLY A 15 4.81 3.91 -2.61
C GLY A 15 5.25 2.98 -3.74
N TYR A 16 4.82 1.73 -3.64
CA TYR A 16 5.05 0.69 -4.64
C TYR A 16 3.70 0.13 -5.11
N HIS A 17 3.53 0.01 -6.42
CA HIS A 17 2.27 -0.45 -7.00
C HIS A 17 2.22 -1.97 -7.08
N TYR A 18 1.10 -2.53 -6.63
CA TYR A 18 0.76 -3.94 -6.70
C TYR A 18 -0.62 -4.11 -7.32
N ARG A 19 -0.84 -5.20 -8.06
CA ARG A 19 -2.20 -5.56 -8.48
C ARG A 19 -2.95 -6.17 -7.28
N VAL A 20 -4.21 -5.81 -7.15
CA VAL A 20 -5.12 -6.46 -6.18
C VAL A 20 -5.70 -7.71 -6.86
N PRO A 21 -5.47 -8.92 -6.34
CA PRO A 21 -6.06 -10.14 -6.87
C PRO A 21 -7.59 -10.11 -6.88
N GLN A 22 -8.22 -10.81 -7.83
CA GLN A 22 -9.67 -10.96 -7.86
C GLN A 22 -10.18 -11.62 -6.56
N GLY A 23 -11.28 -11.12 -6.00
CA GLY A 23 -11.84 -11.60 -4.73
C GLY A 23 -11.15 -11.05 -3.48
N MET A 24 -10.07 -10.26 -3.62
CA MET A 24 -9.43 -9.59 -2.51
C MET A 24 -9.93 -8.15 -2.38
N THR A 25 -10.47 -7.81 -1.21
CA THR A 25 -10.85 -6.43 -0.88
C THR A 25 -9.74 -5.75 -0.10
N VAL A 26 -9.35 -4.56 -0.56
CA VAL A 26 -8.29 -3.75 0.06
C VAL A 26 -8.73 -2.30 0.09
N ALA A 27 -8.45 -1.61 1.19
CA ALA A 27 -8.73 -0.20 1.39
C ALA A 27 -7.47 0.54 1.88
N PRO A 28 -7.40 1.88 1.74
CA PRO A 28 -6.36 2.68 2.41
C PRO A 28 -6.30 2.38 3.91
N GLY A 29 -5.09 2.30 4.45
CA GLY A 29 -4.79 1.94 5.83
C GLY A 29 -4.80 0.45 6.14
N GLN A 30 -5.17 -0.39 5.18
CA GLN A 30 -5.07 -1.84 5.29
C GLN A 30 -3.60 -2.28 5.31
N ARG A 31 -3.23 -3.12 6.27
CA ARG A 31 -1.94 -3.81 6.22
C ARG A 31 -2.05 -5.04 5.31
N VAL A 32 -1.07 -5.19 4.43
CA VAL A 32 -1.01 -6.24 3.42
C VAL A 32 0.36 -6.90 3.42
N ARG A 33 0.40 -8.19 3.11
CA ARG A 33 1.65 -8.92 2.83
C ARG A 33 1.94 -8.86 1.35
N ALA A 34 3.17 -8.51 1.00
CA ALA A 34 3.62 -8.46 -0.38
C ALA A 34 5.10 -8.80 -0.50
N SER A 35 5.47 -9.25 -1.70
CA SER A 35 6.88 -9.49 -2.05
C SER A 35 7.60 -8.17 -2.34
N PHE A 36 8.62 -7.87 -1.55
CA PHE A 36 9.47 -6.68 -1.65
C PHE A 36 10.93 -7.10 -1.78
N GLY A 37 11.50 -6.95 -2.98
CA GLY A 37 12.80 -7.54 -3.33
C GLY A 37 12.77 -9.06 -3.15
N PRO A 38 13.75 -9.66 -2.43
CA PRO A 38 13.81 -11.10 -2.16
C PRO A 38 12.95 -11.54 -0.95
N ARG A 39 12.32 -10.62 -0.23
CA ARG A 39 11.61 -10.92 1.03
C ARG A 39 10.10 -10.73 0.86
N ARG A 40 9.31 -11.45 1.68
CA ARG A 40 7.89 -11.13 1.90
C ARG A 40 7.77 -10.33 3.18
N THR A 41 7.16 -9.16 3.11
CA THR A 41 7.05 -8.25 4.25
C THR A 41 5.63 -7.67 4.34
N VAL A 42 5.33 -7.05 5.46
CA VAL A 42 4.08 -6.31 5.66
C VAL A 42 4.30 -4.85 5.26
N GLY A 43 3.38 -4.34 4.46
CA GLY A 43 3.28 -2.93 4.12
C GLY A 43 1.88 -2.40 4.39
N THR A 44 1.73 -1.08 4.30
CA THR A 44 0.46 -0.38 4.50
C THR A 44 -0.01 0.19 3.17
N VAL A 45 -1.27 -0.04 2.84
CA VAL A 45 -1.88 0.52 1.64
C VAL A 45 -2.19 1.99 1.87
N ILE A 46 -1.70 2.87 1.02
CA ILE A 46 -1.92 4.32 1.12
C ILE A 46 -2.89 4.86 0.06
N ALA A 47 -3.11 4.09 -1.01
CA ALA A 47 -4.12 4.39 -2.02
C ALA A 47 -4.58 3.10 -2.72
N VAL A 48 -5.82 3.09 -3.20
CA VAL A 48 -6.35 2.05 -4.07
C VAL A 48 -7.09 2.72 -5.22
N PHE A 49 -6.77 2.34 -6.45
CA PHE A 49 -7.33 2.96 -7.65
C PHE A 49 -7.40 1.95 -8.79
N ASP A 50 -8.18 2.27 -9.82
CA ASP A 50 -8.21 1.51 -11.06
C ASP A 50 -7.28 2.14 -12.09
N GLY A 51 -6.54 1.31 -12.82
CA GLY A 51 -5.62 1.80 -13.85
C GLY A 51 -5.09 0.70 -14.75
N ASP A 52 -4.32 1.11 -15.75
CA ASP A 52 -3.60 0.22 -16.67
C ASP A 52 -2.09 0.48 -16.53
N PRO A 53 -1.33 -0.46 -15.92
CA PRO A 53 0.07 -0.24 -15.65
C PRO A 53 0.92 -0.46 -16.89
N ALA A 54 1.87 0.45 -17.14
CA ALA A 54 2.83 0.33 -18.25
C ALA A 54 3.76 -0.91 -18.18
N ARG A 55 3.74 -1.64 -17.05
CA ARG A 55 4.50 -2.88 -16.83
C ARG A 55 3.71 -3.85 -15.94
N PRO A 56 3.97 -5.16 -16.01
CA PRO A 56 3.33 -6.13 -15.13
C PRO A 56 3.58 -5.82 -13.65
N LEU A 57 2.49 -5.76 -12.86
CA LEU A 57 2.56 -5.57 -11.42
C LEU A 57 2.56 -6.92 -10.69
N LYS A 58 3.39 -7.02 -9.65
CA LYS A 58 3.33 -8.15 -8.70
C LYS A 58 1.97 -8.14 -7.98
N PRO A 59 1.38 -9.30 -7.65
CA PRO A 59 0.16 -9.36 -6.84
C PRO A 59 0.47 -9.03 -5.38
N LEU A 60 -0.53 -8.55 -4.65
CA LEU A 60 -0.55 -8.67 -3.20
C LEU A 60 -0.65 -10.15 -2.79
N ASP A 61 0.04 -10.53 -1.73
CA ASP A 61 0.02 -11.92 -1.24
C ASP A 61 -1.22 -12.17 -0.37
N SER A 62 -1.50 -11.27 0.59
CA SER A 62 -2.67 -11.37 1.47
C SER A 62 -2.97 -10.05 2.20
N VAL A 63 -4.17 -9.95 2.76
CA VAL A 63 -4.52 -8.94 3.76
C VAL A 63 -4.11 -9.47 5.15
N VAL A 64 -3.56 -8.60 6.00
CA VAL A 64 -3.06 -9.00 7.34
C VAL A 64 -4.15 -8.91 8.42
N ASP A 65 -5.00 -7.88 8.36
CA ASP A 65 -6.02 -7.61 9.37
C ASP A 65 -7.41 -7.60 8.74
N ALA A 66 -8.45 -7.96 9.51
CA ALA A 66 -9.83 -7.95 9.00
C ALA A 66 -10.32 -6.54 8.61
N LEU A 67 -9.81 -5.51 9.30
CA LEU A 67 -10.16 -4.11 9.08
C LEU A 67 -8.88 -3.27 8.89
N PRO A 68 -8.97 -2.12 8.20
CA PRO A 68 -7.85 -1.19 8.09
C PRO A 68 -7.38 -0.71 9.47
N ALA A 69 -6.06 -0.69 9.68
CA ALA A 69 -5.48 -0.16 10.91
C ALA A 69 -5.64 1.37 11.01
N LEU A 70 -5.73 2.03 9.87
CA LEU A 70 -6.01 3.46 9.74
C LEU A 70 -7.22 3.65 8.81
N GLY A 71 -8.12 4.56 9.17
CA GLY A 71 -9.12 5.06 8.24
C GLY A 71 -8.51 5.97 7.16
N ALA A 72 -9.31 6.35 6.17
CA ALA A 72 -8.88 7.25 5.09
C ALA A 72 -8.30 8.58 5.62
N GLU A 73 -8.90 9.14 6.67
CA GLU A 73 -8.41 10.37 7.33
C GLU A 73 -7.04 10.16 7.99
N GLY A 74 -6.81 9.01 8.63
CA GLY A 74 -5.52 8.67 9.23
C GLY A 74 -4.41 8.56 8.18
N VAL A 75 -4.71 7.93 7.04
CA VAL A 75 -3.78 7.88 5.90
C VAL A 75 -3.51 9.28 5.34
N ALA A 76 -4.55 10.12 5.22
CA ALA A 76 -4.40 11.49 4.74
C ALA A 76 -3.52 12.33 5.70
N CYS A 77 -3.71 12.19 7.01
CA CYS A 77 -2.89 12.82 8.04
C CYS A 77 -1.43 12.35 7.96
N ALA A 78 -1.18 11.04 7.90
CA ALA A 78 0.17 10.48 7.73
C ALA A 78 0.87 11.02 6.47
N ARG A 79 0.13 11.10 5.36
CA ARG A 79 0.64 11.67 4.09
C ARG A 79 0.93 13.16 4.21
N TRP A 80 0.12 13.92 4.95
CA TRP A 80 0.39 15.33 5.25
C TRP A 80 1.65 15.49 6.11
N MET A 81 1.80 14.70 7.18
CA MET A 81 2.98 14.72 8.05
C MET A 81 4.26 14.40 7.27
N SER A 82 4.24 13.34 6.45
CA SER A 82 5.37 12.95 5.60
C SER A 82 5.81 14.11 4.69
N ARG A 83 4.87 14.76 3.98
CA ARG A 83 5.20 15.93 3.14
C ARG A 83 5.67 17.13 3.94
N ARG A 84 5.09 17.39 5.11
CA ARG A 84 5.37 18.57 5.94
C ARG A 84 6.74 18.52 6.62
N PHE A 85 7.16 17.32 7.01
CA PHE A 85 8.37 17.08 7.81
C PHE A 85 9.47 16.32 7.06
N GLY A 86 9.24 15.92 5.81
CA GLY A 86 10.22 15.19 5.00
C GLY A 86 10.48 13.75 5.47
N ALA A 87 9.55 13.17 6.24
CA ALA A 87 9.64 11.79 6.71
C ALA A 87 9.07 10.81 5.68
N ALA A 88 9.56 9.57 5.66
CA ALA A 88 8.86 8.48 4.98
C ALA A 88 7.48 8.27 5.62
N ILE A 89 6.50 7.91 4.79
CA ILE A 89 5.13 7.61 5.22
C ILE A 89 5.01 6.17 5.74
#